data_AF-A0A523D7Z8-F1
#
_entry.id   AF-A0A523D7Z8-F1
#
_cell.length_a   1.000
_cell.length_b   1.000
_cell.length_c   1.000
_cell.angle_alpha   90.00
_cell.angle_beta   90.00
_cell.angle_gamma   90.00
#
_symmetry.space_group_name_H-M   'P 1'
#
loop_
_entity.id
_entity.type
_entity.pdbx_description
1 polymer ?
#
loop_
_entity_poly.entity_id
_entity_poly.type
_entity_poly.pdbx_seq_one_letter_code
_entity_poly.pdbx_strand_id
1 'polypeptide(L)'
;MSHPRVAAYARLADGNVNPVRVIEGQEAKLARALHGIVYDSVHDEIIAPNPFAEAILFFRGGVNGEEAPIRIIQGPHTQLDGGPDWNTPDSVAYDPVYDEVYTRLRRGRGADATPAILVFPRSGNGDVAPVRVLRGPKTRLWDPYRIAVDGENNMLVIANRDPLGFLIFNRDDSGDVAPKAIITGPNTGLWGTPQQIQMDPERRQFIAAIPGQRTDEGYLQNGFVGVWSYSDNGDVAPKAVIRGSKTMMISPRGLAINTRDKEIYVADRVRNMLFTYYAPHILGE
;
A
#
# COMPACT_ATOMS: atom_id res chain seq x y z
N MET A 1 -26.07 11.93 2.06
CA MET A 1 -25.24 10.72 1.86
C MET A 1 -23.79 11.14 2.01
N SER A 2 -22.95 10.41 2.73
CA SER A 2 -21.52 10.71 2.77
C SER A 2 -20.88 10.31 1.44
N HIS A 3 -20.21 11.25 0.78
CA HIS A 3 -19.37 10.96 -0.37
C HIS A 3 -17.97 10.53 0.14
N PRO A 4 -17.23 9.66 -0.58
CA PRO A 4 -15.84 9.39 -0.26
C PRO A 4 -15.01 10.67 -0.34
N ARG A 5 -14.08 10.85 0.60
CA ARG A 5 -13.26 12.06 0.71
C ARG A 5 -11.81 11.70 0.96
N VAL A 6 -10.90 12.50 0.40
CA VAL A 6 -9.50 12.55 0.83
C VAL A 6 -9.28 13.91 1.48
N ALA A 7 -8.97 13.91 2.77
CA ALA A 7 -8.76 15.14 3.54
C ALA A 7 -7.27 15.34 3.82
N ALA A 8 -6.79 16.56 3.60
CA ALA A 8 -5.45 16.99 3.99
C ALA A 8 -5.55 17.87 5.24
N TYR A 9 -4.69 17.62 6.21
CA TYR A 9 -4.57 18.40 7.44
C TYR A 9 -3.18 19.01 7.52
N ALA A 10 -3.05 20.14 8.23
CA ALA A 10 -1.73 20.69 8.53
C ALA A 10 -0.92 19.66 9.34
N ARG A 11 0.38 19.53 9.06
CA ARG A 11 1.25 18.56 9.77
C ARG A 11 1.25 18.75 11.30
N LEU A 12 1.14 20.01 11.73
CA LEU A 12 1.10 20.40 13.14
C LEU A 12 -0.33 20.62 13.65
N ALA A 13 -1.33 20.05 12.98
CA ALA A 13 -2.71 20.02 13.44
C ALA A 13 -2.79 19.42 14.86
N ASP A 14 -3.43 20.14 15.77
CA ASP A 14 -3.69 19.68 17.13
C ASP A 14 -5.15 19.97 17.52
N GLY A 15 -5.78 19.02 18.20
CA GLY A 15 -7.20 19.08 18.55
C GLY A 15 -8.16 18.98 17.36
N ASN A 16 -9.31 19.66 17.47
CA ASN A 16 -10.39 19.60 16.48
C ASN A 16 -10.23 20.68 15.40
N VAL A 17 -9.30 20.46 14.46
CA VAL A 17 -9.08 21.37 13.33
C VAL A 17 -9.78 20.89 12.06
N ASN A 18 -10.25 21.84 11.26
CA ASN A 18 -10.76 21.55 9.93
C ASN A 18 -9.62 21.13 8.99
N PRO A 19 -9.89 20.26 8.00
CA PRO A 19 -8.93 19.97 6.95
C PRO A 19 -8.62 21.23 6.15
N VAL A 20 -7.36 21.38 5.72
CA VAL A 20 -6.91 22.50 4.87
C VAL A 20 -7.34 22.33 3.42
N ARG A 21 -7.57 21.08 2.99
CA ARG A 21 -8.17 20.73 1.70
C ARG A 21 -8.95 19.43 1.82
N VAL A 22 -9.99 19.29 1.01
CA VAL A 22 -10.76 18.06 0.90
C VAL A 22 -11.06 17.79 -0.56
N ILE A 23 -10.66 16.64 -1.07
CA ILE A 23 -11.10 16.10 -2.36
C ILE A 23 -12.42 15.37 -2.12
N GLU A 24 -13.49 15.78 -2.79
CA GLU A 24 -14.82 15.21 -2.59
C GLU A 24 -15.73 15.40 -3.81
N GLY A 25 -16.99 14.98 -3.69
CA GLY A 25 -17.96 15.11 -4.78
C GLY A 25 -17.86 14.02 -5.83
N GLN A 26 -18.79 14.06 -6.80
CA GLN A 26 -18.90 13.06 -7.85
C GLN A 26 -17.84 13.25 -8.93
N GLU A 27 -17.47 14.49 -9.25
CA GLU A 27 -16.45 14.78 -10.27
C GLU A 27 -15.06 14.29 -9.85
N ALA A 28 -14.79 14.19 -8.55
CA ALA A 28 -13.55 13.58 -8.06
C ALA A 28 -13.46 12.08 -8.36
N LYS A 29 -14.58 11.41 -8.64
CA LYS A 29 -14.64 9.97 -8.98
C LYS A 29 -14.03 9.05 -7.93
N LEU A 30 -13.90 9.50 -6.68
CA LEU A 30 -13.40 8.68 -5.59
C LEU A 30 -14.36 7.54 -5.27
N ALA A 31 -13.82 6.39 -4.85
CA ALA A 31 -14.61 5.24 -4.41
C ALA A 31 -14.68 5.14 -2.89
N ARG A 32 -15.81 4.65 -2.36
CA ARG A 32 -15.97 4.39 -0.91
C ARG A 32 -15.04 3.29 -0.37
N ALA A 33 -14.59 2.38 -1.24
CA ALA A 33 -13.72 1.24 -0.88
C ALA A 33 -12.25 1.51 -1.24
N LEU A 34 -11.85 2.77 -1.24
CA LEU A 34 -10.46 3.16 -1.43
C LEU A 34 -9.66 2.74 -0.19
N HIS A 35 -8.72 1.80 -0.35
CA HIS A 35 -7.94 1.26 0.77
C HIS A 35 -6.48 1.75 0.76
N GLY A 36 -6.03 2.52 -0.23
CA GLY A 36 -4.70 3.12 -0.24
C GLY A 36 -4.62 4.27 -1.24
N ILE A 37 -3.93 5.33 -0.88
CA ILE A 37 -3.49 6.41 -1.78
C ILE A 37 -1.97 6.51 -1.67
N VAL A 38 -1.33 7.02 -2.72
CA VAL A 38 0.07 7.41 -2.67
C VAL A 38 0.23 8.83 -3.16
N TYR A 39 1.21 9.53 -2.59
CA TYR A 39 1.61 10.86 -3.02
C TYR A 39 2.90 10.74 -3.82
N ASP A 40 2.86 11.21 -5.06
CA ASP A 40 4.02 11.42 -5.90
C ASP A 40 4.61 12.79 -5.59
N SER A 41 5.69 12.80 -4.83
CA SER A 41 6.40 14.03 -4.45
C SER A 41 7.23 14.63 -5.57
N VAL A 42 7.51 13.89 -6.66
CA VAL A 42 8.29 14.38 -7.80
C VAL A 42 7.44 15.30 -8.67
N HIS A 43 6.18 14.93 -8.88
CA HIS A 43 5.27 15.67 -9.77
C HIS A 43 4.19 16.45 -9.04
N ASP A 44 4.19 16.41 -7.70
CA ASP A 44 3.11 16.93 -6.86
C ASP A 44 1.75 16.36 -7.30
N GLU A 45 1.55 15.05 -7.09
CA GLU A 45 0.29 14.39 -7.46
C GLU A 45 -0.19 13.35 -6.43
N ILE A 46 -1.50 13.15 -6.39
CA ILE A 46 -2.13 12.11 -5.58
C ILE A 46 -2.65 11.02 -6.51
N ILE A 47 -2.27 9.77 -6.24
CA ILE A 47 -2.66 8.60 -7.01
C ILE A 47 -3.58 7.74 -6.14
N ALA A 48 -4.75 7.41 -6.68
CA ALA A 48 -5.81 6.74 -5.95
C ALA A 48 -6.47 5.64 -6.80
N PRO A 49 -6.67 4.42 -6.28
CA PRO A 49 -7.42 3.39 -6.96
C PRO A 49 -8.93 3.66 -6.85
N ASN A 50 -9.67 3.30 -7.88
CA ASN A 50 -11.11 3.14 -7.85
C ASN A 50 -11.47 1.69 -8.20
N PRO A 51 -11.73 0.83 -7.19
CA PRO A 51 -12.00 -0.59 -7.42
C PRO A 51 -13.33 -0.86 -8.14
N PHE A 52 -14.31 0.05 -8.05
CA PHE A 52 -15.61 -0.15 -8.70
C PHE A 52 -15.61 0.29 -10.16
N ALA A 53 -14.78 1.28 -10.48
CA ALA A 53 -14.57 1.74 -11.84
C ALA A 53 -13.43 0.99 -12.54
N GLU A 54 -12.74 0.07 -11.88
CA GLU A 54 -11.57 -0.63 -12.44
C GLU A 54 -10.53 0.39 -12.96
N ALA A 55 -10.22 1.39 -12.13
CA ALA A 55 -9.46 2.55 -12.56
C ALA A 55 -8.38 2.99 -11.57
N ILE A 56 -7.36 3.67 -12.09
CA ILE A 56 -6.38 4.42 -11.31
C ILE A 56 -6.55 5.91 -11.63
N LEU A 57 -6.81 6.71 -10.61
CA LEU A 57 -7.06 8.14 -10.67
C LEU A 57 -5.78 8.90 -10.31
N PHE A 58 -5.49 9.95 -11.06
CA PHE A 58 -4.38 10.86 -10.80
C PHE A 58 -4.92 12.26 -10.59
N PHE A 59 -4.58 12.89 -9.48
CA PHE A 59 -4.96 14.28 -9.17
C PHE A 59 -3.70 15.13 -9.01
N ARG A 60 -3.82 16.42 -9.31
CA ARG A 60 -2.78 17.39 -8.90
C ARG A 60 -2.68 17.39 -7.38
N GLY A 61 -1.49 17.60 -6.84
CA GLY A 61 -1.26 17.58 -5.40
C GLY A 61 -1.99 18.72 -4.70
N GLY A 62 -2.21 19.85 -5.38
CA GLY A 62 -3.02 20.98 -4.91
C GLY A 62 -4.54 20.84 -5.00
N VAL A 63 -5.07 19.71 -5.51
CA VAL A 63 -6.51 19.49 -5.73
C VAL A 63 -7.37 19.77 -4.48
N ASN A 64 -8.52 20.42 -4.67
CA ASN A 64 -9.45 20.74 -3.59
C ASN A 64 -10.91 20.81 -4.06
N GLY A 65 -11.84 20.42 -3.21
CA GLY A 65 -13.27 20.34 -3.54
C GLY A 65 -13.59 19.24 -4.57
N GLU A 66 -14.50 19.56 -5.48
CA GLU A 66 -15.06 18.66 -6.50
C GLU A 66 -14.31 18.78 -7.83
N GLU A 67 -12.98 18.70 -7.78
CA GLU A 67 -12.11 18.72 -8.95
C GLU A 67 -11.88 17.30 -9.50
N ALA A 68 -11.96 17.16 -10.84
CA ALA A 68 -11.76 15.88 -11.51
C ALA A 68 -10.28 15.43 -11.53
N PRO A 69 -10.02 14.11 -11.63
CA PRO A 69 -8.67 13.61 -11.89
C PRO A 69 -8.12 14.17 -13.21
N ILE A 70 -6.83 14.52 -13.22
CA ILE A 70 -6.14 15.01 -14.43
C ILE A 70 -5.79 13.90 -15.41
N ARG A 71 -5.71 12.65 -14.93
CA ARG A 71 -5.55 11.44 -15.73
C ARG A 71 -6.29 10.29 -15.08
N ILE A 72 -6.76 9.35 -15.90
CA ILE A 72 -7.44 8.14 -15.44
C ILE A 72 -6.91 6.99 -16.30
N ILE A 73 -6.31 5.98 -15.68
CA ILE A 73 -6.04 4.70 -16.36
C ILE A 73 -7.26 3.82 -16.14
N GLN A 74 -7.96 3.49 -17.22
CA GLN A 74 -9.20 2.71 -17.20
C GLN A 74 -9.49 2.17 -18.59
N GLY A 75 -9.98 0.93 -18.67
CA GLY A 75 -10.41 0.32 -19.93
C GLY A 75 -9.97 -1.15 -20.05
N PRO A 76 -10.45 -1.86 -21.07
CA PRO A 76 -10.19 -3.30 -21.23
C PRO A 76 -8.72 -3.67 -21.46
N HIS A 77 -7.93 -2.85 -22.16
CA HIS A 77 -6.50 -3.11 -22.36
C HIS A 77 -5.67 -2.90 -21.10
N THR A 78 -6.18 -2.17 -20.11
CA THR A 78 -5.50 -2.00 -18.82
C THR A 78 -5.35 -3.30 -18.04
N GLN A 79 -6.20 -4.30 -18.30
CA GLN A 79 -6.29 -5.53 -17.51
C GLN A 79 -6.66 -5.29 -16.04
N LEU A 80 -7.25 -4.14 -15.68
CA LEU A 80 -7.79 -3.87 -14.35
C LEU A 80 -9.09 -4.66 -14.10
N ASP A 81 -9.12 -5.96 -14.42
CA ASP A 81 -10.32 -6.79 -14.36
C ASP A 81 -10.55 -7.34 -12.95
N GLY A 82 -11.32 -6.64 -12.11
CA GLY A 82 -11.45 -6.98 -10.69
C GLY A 82 -12.27 -8.24 -10.37
N GLY A 83 -12.78 -8.93 -11.39
CA GLY A 83 -13.68 -10.07 -11.24
C GLY A 83 -14.97 -9.74 -10.45
N PRO A 84 -15.73 -10.75 -10.00
CA PRO A 84 -16.96 -10.55 -9.23
C PRO A 84 -16.72 -10.10 -7.78
N ASP A 85 -15.47 -10.04 -7.33
CA ASP A 85 -15.10 -9.73 -5.94
C ASP A 85 -14.97 -8.20 -5.67
N TRP A 86 -15.19 -7.34 -6.69
CA TRP A 86 -15.35 -5.87 -6.61
C TRP A 86 -14.26 -5.10 -5.83
N ASN A 87 -13.04 -5.63 -5.73
CA ASN A 87 -12.02 -5.09 -4.83
C ASN A 87 -10.64 -5.00 -5.49
N THR A 88 -10.60 -4.53 -6.73
CA THR A 88 -9.40 -4.38 -7.54
C THR A 88 -9.62 -3.34 -8.64
N PRO A 89 -8.68 -2.40 -8.87
CA PRO A 89 -7.52 -2.13 -8.03
C PRO A 89 -7.98 -1.55 -6.68
N ASP A 90 -7.38 -1.97 -5.56
CA ASP A 90 -7.68 -1.41 -4.23
C ASP A 90 -6.45 -0.87 -3.48
N SER A 91 -5.28 -0.93 -4.13
CA SER A 91 -4.03 -0.34 -3.67
C SER A 91 -3.20 0.09 -4.87
N VAL A 92 -2.37 1.09 -4.65
CA VAL A 92 -1.39 1.59 -5.61
C VAL A 92 -0.05 1.79 -4.89
N ALA A 93 1.04 1.64 -5.62
CA ALA A 93 2.38 2.08 -5.22
C ALA A 93 3.00 2.86 -6.38
N TYR A 94 3.96 3.74 -6.07
CA TYR A 94 4.61 4.60 -7.06
C TYR A 94 6.13 4.47 -6.91
N ASP A 95 6.80 4.28 -8.05
CA ASP A 95 8.26 4.25 -8.17
C ASP A 95 8.74 5.55 -8.83
N PRO A 96 9.32 6.49 -8.07
CA PRO A 96 9.76 7.78 -8.61
C PRO A 96 11.02 7.68 -9.49
N VAL A 97 11.78 6.58 -9.39
CA VAL A 97 13.03 6.43 -10.16
C VAL A 97 12.72 6.12 -11.63
N TYR A 98 11.66 5.35 -11.87
CA TYR A 98 11.30 4.89 -13.20
C TYR A 98 9.95 5.42 -13.70
N ASP A 99 9.31 6.29 -12.93
CA ASP A 99 8.05 6.92 -13.28
C ASP A 99 6.90 5.93 -13.51
N GLU A 100 6.70 5.01 -12.56
CA GLU A 100 5.75 3.91 -12.71
C GLU A 100 4.82 3.72 -11.53
N VAL A 101 3.61 3.25 -11.84
CA VAL A 101 2.57 2.94 -10.87
C VAL A 101 2.28 1.45 -10.88
N TYR A 102 2.27 0.88 -9.68
CA TYR A 102 2.00 -0.53 -9.44
C TYR A 102 0.61 -0.65 -8.83
N THR A 103 -0.15 -1.66 -9.25
CA THR A 103 -1.36 -2.06 -8.56
C THR A 103 -1.49 -3.57 -8.52
N ARG A 104 -2.32 -4.08 -7.62
CA ARG A 104 -2.58 -5.51 -7.50
C ARG A 104 -3.93 -5.85 -8.11
N LEU A 105 -3.99 -7.03 -8.73
CA LEU A 105 -5.21 -7.74 -8.99
C LEU A 105 -5.38 -8.86 -7.98
N ARG A 106 -6.51 -8.88 -7.27
CA ARG A 106 -6.81 -9.97 -6.35
C ARG A 106 -7.18 -11.25 -7.10
N ARG A 107 -8.11 -11.16 -8.04
CA ARG A 107 -8.54 -12.22 -8.96
C ARG A 107 -9.09 -11.53 -10.21
N GLY A 108 -8.62 -11.95 -11.38
CA GLY A 108 -9.12 -11.48 -12.68
C GLY A 108 -10.56 -11.94 -12.97
N ARG A 109 -11.06 -11.67 -14.18
CA ARG A 109 -12.29 -12.27 -14.72
C ARG A 109 -11.95 -13.54 -15.53
N GLY A 110 -12.68 -14.63 -15.30
CA GLY A 110 -12.59 -15.87 -16.09
C GLY A 110 -12.03 -17.07 -15.33
N ALA A 111 -12.04 -18.25 -15.96
CA ALA A 111 -11.65 -19.51 -15.32
C ALA A 111 -10.16 -19.60 -14.97
N ASP A 112 -9.31 -18.90 -15.72
CA ASP A 112 -7.84 -18.89 -15.55
C ASP A 112 -7.33 -17.60 -14.87
N ALA A 113 -8.24 -16.85 -14.22
CA ALA A 113 -7.95 -15.60 -13.58
C ALA A 113 -7.11 -15.76 -12.31
N THR A 114 -5.78 -15.75 -12.47
CA THR A 114 -4.85 -15.71 -11.33
C THR A 114 -4.62 -14.28 -10.84
N PRO A 115 -4.26 -14.08 -9.56
CA PRO A 115 -3.84 -12.78 -9.06
C PRO A 115 -2.58 -12.30 -9.78
N ALA A 116 -2.37 -10.98 -9.79
CA ALA A 116 -1.25 -10.37 -10.50
C ALA A 116 -0.84 -9.04 -9.87
N ILE A 117 0.37 -8.59 -10.19
CA ILE A 117 0.75 -7.18 -10.09
C ILE A 117 0.81 -6.61 -11.49
N LEU A 118 0.13 -5.48 -11.69
CA LEU A 118 0.19 -4.71 -12.93
C LEU A 118 1.05 -3.47 -12.71
N VAL A 119 1.86 -3.15 -13.72
CA VAL A 119 2.70 -1.97 -13.73
C VAL A 119 2.33 -1.10 -14.91
N PHE A 120 2.09 0.19 -14.67
CA PHE A 120 1.77 1.18 -15.69
C PHE A 120 2.80 2.32 -15.66
N PRO A 121 3.03 3.01 -16.78
CA PRO A 121 3.71 4.31 -16.73
C PRO A 121 2.83 5.28 -15.93
N ARG A 122 3.44 6.12 -15.08
CA ARG A 122 2.71 7.15 -14.30
C ARG A 122 2.03 8.19 -15.20
N SER A 123 2.58 8.42 -16.40
CA SER A 123 1.96 9.26 -17.44
C SER A 123 0.81 8.58 -18.20
N GLY A 124 0.49 7.32 -17.92
CA GLY A 124 -0.60 6.59 -18.54
C GLY A 124 -1.96 7.31 -18.41
N ASN A 125 -2.75 7.28 -19.48
CA ASN A 125 -4.08 7.90 -19.52
C ASN A 125 -4.99 7.18 -20.52
N GLY A 126 -6.23 6.91 -20.11
CA GLY A 126 -7.19 6.10 -20.84
C GLY A 126 -6.87 4.61 -20.77
N ASP A 127 -7.16 3.91 -21.88
CA ASP A 127 -7.09 2.46 -22.00
C ASP A 127 -5.68 1.98 -22.38
N VAL A 128 -4.70 2.28 -21.52
CA VAL A 128 -3.29 1.92 -21.72
C VAL A 128 -2.98 0.55 -21.15
N ALA A 129 -2.26 -0.28 -21.92
CA ALA A 129 -1.80 -1.58 -21.44
C ALA A 129 -0.71 -1.44 -20.36
N PRO A 130 -0.63 -2.39 -19.41
CA PRO A 130 0.45 -2.42 -18.44
C PRO A 130 1.80 -2.68 -19.14
N VAL A 131 2.86 -2.00 -18.70
CA VAL A 131 4.23 -2.21 -19.19
C VAL A 131 4.84 -3.50 -18.66
N ARG A 132 4.36 -3.98 -17.51
CA ARG A 132 4.72 -5.29 -16.94
C ARG A 132 3.53 -5.91 -16.21
N VAL A 133 3.50 -7.24 -16.26
CA VAL A 133 2.50 -8.06 -15.58
C VAL A 133 3.24 -9.19 -14.87
N LEU A 134 3.24 -9.18 -13.54
CA LEU A 134 3.77 -10.25 -12.71
C LEU A 134 2.61 -11.18 -12.35
N ARG A 135 2.58 -12.38 -12.96
CA ARG A 135 1.44 -13.31 -12.88
C ARG A 135 1.90 -14.74 -13.12
N GLY A 136 1.31 -15.68 -12.41
CA GLY A 136 1.47 -17.11 -12.64
C GLY A 136 1.86 -17.87 -11.37
N PRO A 137 1.85 -19.20 -11.42
CA PRO A 137 2.02 -20.03 -10.24
C PRO A 137 3.40 -19.92 -9.57
N LYS A 138 4.47 -19.65 -10.32
CA LYS A 138 5.82 -19.47 -9.74
C LYS A 138 5.92 -18.22 -8.89
N THR A 139 5.11 -17.19 -9.19
CA THR A 139 5.07 -15.94 -8.41
C THR A 139 4.57 -16.15 -6.97
N ARG A 140 3.76 -17.18 -6.73
CA ARG A 140 3.09 -17.43 -5.43
C ARG A 140 2.18 -16.28 -4.97
N LEU A 141 1.78 -15.39 -5.87
CA LEU A 141 0.80 -14.33 -5.61
C LEU A 141 -0.60 -14.96 -5.51
N TRP A 142 -0.94 -15.66 -4.43
CA TRP A 142 -2.27 -16.29 -4.31
C TRP A 142 -3.33 -15.35 -3.76
N ASP A 143 -2.96 -14.40 -2.91
CA ASP A 143 -3.85 -13.33 -2.46
C ASP A 143 -3.02 -12.09 -2.04
N PRO A 144 -2.38 -11.39 -3.02
CA PRO A 144 -1.58 -10.21 -2.77
C PRO A 144 -2.45 -9.08 -2.18
N TYR A 145 -1.88 -8.23 -1.32
CA TYR A 145 -2.65 -7.20 -0.61
C TYR A 145 -2.07 -5.79 -0.64
N ARG A 146 -0.77 -5.62 -0.38
CA ARG A 146 -0.09 -4.32 -0.44
C ARG A 146 1.20 -4.43 -1.20
N ILE A 147 1.56 -3.35 -1.86
CA ILE A 147 2.75 -3.24 -2.69
C ILE A 147 3.56 -2.06 -2.14
N ALA A 148 4.87 -2.25 -2.05
CA ALA A 148 5.82 -1.17 -1.88
C ALA A 148 7.00 -1.42 -2.82
N VAL A 149 7.53 -0.35 -3.39
CA VAL A 149 8.56 -0.39 -4.42
C VAL A 149 9.67 0.58 -4.05
N ASP A 150 10.90 0.14 -4.30
CA ASP A 150 12.09 0.97 -4.22
C ASP A 150 12.88 0.76 -5.52
N GLY A 151 12.81 1.75 -6.40
CA GLY A 151 13.51 1.76 -7.67
C GLY A 151 15.03 1.89 -7.53
N GLU A 152 15.53 2.50 -6.45
CA GLU A 152 16.97 2.73 -6.25
C GLU A 152 17.71 1.41 -5.97
N ASN A 153 17.07 0.50 -5.23
CA ASN A 153 17.65 -0.80 -4.88
C ASN A 153 17.05 -2.00 -5.64
N ASN A 154 16.31 -1.74 -6.73
CA ASN A 154 15.61 -2.74 -7.54
C ASN A 154 14.77 -3.72 -6.67
N MET A 155 13.87 -3.16 -5.86
CA MET A 155 13.13 -3.92 -4.85
C MET A 155 11.61 -3.72 -4.97
N LEU A 156 10.89 -4.84 -4.98
CA LEU A 156 9.44 -4.89 -4.90
C LEU A 156 9.03 -5.80 -3.75
N VAL A 157 8.31 -5.26 -2.77
CA VAL A 157 7.81 -6.01 -1.61
C VAL A 157 6.30 -6.07 -1.68
N ILE A 158 5.76 -7.29 -1.61
CA ILE A 158 4.32 -7.54 -1.70
C ILE A 158 3.87 -8.23 -0.43
N ALA A 159 2.98 -7.61 0.33
CA ALA A 159 2.25 -8.28 1.39
C ALA A 159 1.31 -9.32 0.77
N ASN A 160 1.33 -10.53 1.28
CA ASN A 160 0.53 -11.64 0.77
C ASN A 160 -0.26 -12.29 1.91
N ARG A 161 -1.48 -12.77 1.61
CA ARG A 161 -2.31 -13.49 2.59
C ARG A 161 -2.10 -14.99 2.57
N ASP A 162 -1.66 -15.52 1.44
CA ASP A 162 -1.46 -16.94 1.27
C ASP A 162 -0.23 -17.22 0.38
N PRO A 163 0.91 -17.66 0.94
CA PRO A 163 1.17 -17.75 2.37
C PRO A 163 1.16 -16.37 3.05
N LEU A 164 0.77 -16.32 4.32
CA LEU A 164 0.83 -15.10 5.11
C LEU A 164 2.28 -14.64 5.24
N GLY A 165 2.60 -13.46 4.71
CA GLY A 165 3.98 -12.98 4.70
C GLY A 165 4.26 -11.86 3.71
N PHE A 166 5.53 -11.75 3.37
CA PHE A 166 6.04 -10.87 2.32
C PHE A 166 6.65 -11.71 1.21
N LEU A 167 6.26 -11.41 -0.03
CA LEU A 167 6.95 -11.88 -1.24
C LEU A 167 7.83 -10.75 -1.73
N ILE A 168 9.10 -11.07 -1.98
CA ILE A 168 10.10 -10.10 -2.41
C ILE A 168 10.52 -10.44 -3.84
N PHE A 169 10.46 -9.45 -4.72
CA PHE A 169 10.81 -9.52 -6.14
C PHE A 169 11.84 -8.44 -6.48
N ASN A 170 12.42 -8.54 -7.67
CA ASN A 170 13.02 -7.37 -8.30
C ASN A 170 11.91 -6.45 -8.81
N ARG A 171 12.19 -5.15 -8.88
CA ARG A 171 11.22 -4.16 -9.36
C ARG A 171 10.95 -4.32 -10.86
N ASP A 172 11.89 -4.87 -11.62
CA ASP A 172 11.78 -5.14 -13.05
C ASP A 172 11.30 -6.56 -13.42
N ASP A 173 10.98 -7.41 -12.43
CA ASP A 173 10.42 -8.73 -12.67
C ASP A 173 9.09 -8.67 -13.46
N SER A 174 8.91 -9.61 -14.40
CA SER A 174 7.72 -9.71 -15.25
C SER A 174 7.44 -11.17 -15.62
N GLY A 175 6.18 -11.49 -15.90
CA GLY A 175 5.72 -12.84 -16.22
C GLY A 175 5.61 -13.75 -14.99
N ASP A 176 5.84 -15.04 -15.21
CA ASP A 176 5.77 -16.09 -14.19
C ASP A 176 7.15 -16.39 -13.61
N VAL A 177 7.63 -15.53 -12.71
CA VAL A 177 8.94 -15.65 -12.05
C VAL A 177 8.78 -15.91 -10.55
N ALA A 178 9.73 -16.62 -9.95
CA ALA A 178 9.72 -16.88 -8.52
C ALA A 178 10.16 -15.65 -7.71
N PRO A 179 9.60 -15.40 -6.51
CA PRO A 179 10.14 -14.39 -5.59
C PRO A 179 11.61 -14.69 -5.27
N LYS A 180 12.44 -13.64 -5.18
CA LYS A 180 13.84 -13.77 -4.74
C LYS A 180 13.96 -14.10 -3.24
N ALA A 181 12.96 -13.71 -2.45
CA ALA A 181 12.85 -14.06 -1.05
C ALA A 181 11.38 -14.13 -0.60
N ILE A 182 11.13 -14.93 0.43
CA ILE A 182 9.80 -15.08 1.03
C ILE A 182 9.99 -15.01 2.54
N ILE A 183 9.38 -14.02 3.19
CA ILE A 183 9.39 -13.88 4.65
C ILE A 183 8.06 -14.37 5.17
N THR A 184 8.06 -15.51 5.87
CA THR A 184 6.86 -16.18 6.39
C THR A 184 7.24 -17.11 7.53
N GLY A 185 6.27 -17.51 8.36
CA GLY A 185 6.49 -18.40 9.49
C GLY A 185 6.27 -17.74 10.85
N PRO A 186 6.30 -18.53 11.94
CA PRO A 186 5.94 -18.06 13.27
C PRO A 186 6.87 -17.00 13.85
N ASN A 187 8.18 -17.02 13.53
CA ASN A 187 9.13 -16.03 14.05
C ASN A 187 8.91 -14.63 13.47
N THR A 188 8.23 -14.52 12.32
CA THR A 188 7.83 -13.22 11.76
C THR A 188 6.88 -12.43 12.67
N GLY A 189 6.17 -13.12 13.58
CA GLY A 189 5.15 -12.53 14.45
C GLY A 189 3.89 -12.08 13.71
N LEU A 190 3.69 -12.48 12.44
CA LEU A 190 2.53 -12.11 11.66
C LEU A 190 1.30 -12.92 12.08
N TRP A 191 0.30 -12.23 12.66
CA TRP A 191 -1.01 -12.81 13.00
C TRP A 191 -2.13 -12.41 12.03
N GLY A 192 -1.82 -11.52 11.11
CA GLY A 192 -2.72 -11.02 10.09
C GLY A 192 -1.93 -10.34 8.98
N THR A 193 -2.60 -10.13 7.86
CA THR A 193 -1.97 -9.61 6.64
C THR A 193 -1.33 -8.24 6.90
N PRO A 194 -0.05 -8.03 6.54
CA PRO A 194 0.55 -6.70 6.59
C PRO A 194 -0.32 -5.69 5.82
N GLN A 195 -0.69 -4.58 6.48
CA GLN A 195 -1.75 -3.68 6.01
C GLN A 195 -1.25 -2.47 5.22
N GLN A 196 0.01 -2.07 5.41
CA GLN A 196 0.70 -1.06 4.63
C GLN A 196 2.20 -1.30 4.81
N ILE A 197 2.97 -1.08 3.74
CA ILE A 197 4.43 -1.21 3.73
C ILE A 197 5.01 0.13 3.25
N GLN A 198 6.07 0.58 3.90
CA GLN A 198 6.86 1.75 3.49
C GLN A 198 8.31 1.30 3.29
N MET A 199 8.92 1.69 2.18
CA MET A 199 10.33 1.44 1.90
C MET A 199 11.18 2.52 2.55
N ASP A 200 12.36 2.13 3.03
CA ASP A 200 13.43 3.03 3.47
C ASP A 200 14.71 2.66 2.70
N PRO A 201 14.89 3.23 1.49
CA PRO A 201 15.96 2.88 0.56
C PRO A 201 17.36 3.13 1.16
N GLU A 202 17.53 4.22 1.90
CA GLU A 202 18.80 4.60 2.55
C GLU A 202 19.34 3.48 3.45
N ARG A 203 18.44 2.83 4.21
CA ARG A 203 18.78 1.77 5.17
C ARG A 203 18.56 0.37 4.63
N ARG A 204 18.12 0.25 3.37
CA ARG A 204 17.78 -1.03 2.71
C ARG A 204 16.87 -1.90 3.58
N GLN A 205 15.81 -1.26 4.07
CA GLN A 205 14.80 -1.87 4.93
C GLN A 205 13.39 -1.47 4.49
N PHE A 206 12.41 -2.24 4.94
CA PHE A 206 11.00 -1.88 4.81
C PHE A 206 10.30 -2.02 6.15
N ILE A 207 9.30 -1.18 6.33
CA ILE A 207 8.55 -1.04 7.57
C ILE A 207 7.10 -1.38 7.26
N ALA A 208 6.46 -2.22 8.06
CA ALA A 208 5.10 -2.65 7.80
C ALA A 208 4.20 -2.56 9.04
N ALA A 209 2.96 -2.14 8.83
CA ALA A 209 1.91 -2.19 9.84
C ALA A 209 1.27 -3.58 9.88
N ILE A 210 1.40 -4.26 11.01
CA ILE A 210 0.88 -5.61 11.22
C ILE A 210 -0.36 -5.53 12.13
N PRO A 211 -1.55 -5.91 11.63
CA PRO A 211 -2.75 -5.81 12.41
C PRO A 211 -2.72 -6.83 13.55
N GLY A 212 -3.38 -6.51 14.66
CA GLY A 212 -3.62 -7.50 15.70
C GLY A 212 -4.37 -8.72 15.16
N GLN A 213 -4.24 -9.84 15.85
CA GLN A 213 -4.96 -11.06 15.54
C GLN A 213 -6.46 -10.80 15.66
N ARG A 214 -7.22 -11.15 14.63
CA ARG A 214 -8.68 -11.09 14.66
C ARG A 214 -9.24 -12.33 15.39
N THR A 215 -10.14 -12.12 16.34
CA THR A 215 -10.95 -13.14 17.01
C THR A 215 -12.43 -12.82 16.83
N ASP A 216 -13.30 -13.66 17.38
CA ASP A 216 -14.75 -13.42 17.36
C ASP A 216 -15.14 -12.22 18.26
N GLU A 217 -14.37 -11.97 19.32
CA GLU A 217 -14.56 -10.84 20.24
C GLU A 217 -13.90 -9.53 19.77
N GLY A 218 -13.15 -9.55 18.67
CA GLY A 218 -12.52 -8.36 18.10
C GLY A 218 -11.07 -8.57 17.67
N TYR A 219 -10.18 -7.71 18.15
CA TYR A 219 -8.74 -7.77 17.85
C TYR A 219 -7.95 -7.87 19.14
N LEU A 220 -7.02 -8.82 19.19
CA LEU A 220 -6.04 -8.90 20.28
C LEU A 220 -5.09 -7.69 20.21
N GLN A 221 -4.62 -7.24 21.37
CA GLN A 221 -3.65 -6.14 21.47
C GLN A 221 -2.22 -6.61 21.20
N ASN A 222 -2.03 -7.25 20.05
CA ASN A 222 -0.74 -7.75 19.57
C ASN A 222 -0.35 -7.19 18.19
N GLY A 223 -1.11 -6.22 17.66
CA GLY A 223 -0.69 -5.46 16.48
C GLY A 223 0.56 -4.63 16.75
N PHE A 224 1.37 -4.44 15.72
CA PHE A 224 2.66 -3.76 15.82
C PHE A 224 3.09 -3.14 14.50
N VAL A 225 4.09 -2.26 14.56
CA VAL A 225 4.89 -1.90 13.38
C VAL A 225 6.19 -2.68 13.44
N GLY A 226 6.53 -3.40 12.37
CA GLY A 226 7.74 -4.20 12.26
C GLY A 226 8.68 -3.68 11.17
N VAL A 227 9.97 -3.95 11.34
CA VAL A 227 11.03 -3.57 10.39
C VAL A 227 11.76 -4.82 9.92
N TRP A 228 11.91 -4.97 8.61
CA TRP A 228 12.66 -6.06 7.98
C TRP A 228 13.65 -5.48 6.97
N SER A 229 14.73 -6.20 6.69
CA SER A 229 15.73 -5.79 5.72
C SER A 229 15.47 -6.42 4.35
N TYR A 230 16.02 -5.79 3.32
CA TYR A 230 15.95 -6.25 1.93
C TYR A 230 16.58 -7.63 1.70
N SER A 231 17.46 -8.08 2.59
CA SER A 231 18.10 -9.40 2.52
C SER A 231 17.38 -10.49 3.31
N ASP A 232 16.33 -10.14 4.06
CA ASP A 232 15.64 -11.09 4.94
C ASP A 232 14.87 -12.14 4.12
N ASN A 233 14.97 -13.41 4.52
CA ASN A 233 14.36 -14.54 3.83
C ASN A 233 14.06 -15.68 4.82
N GLY A 234 12.92 -16.34 4.66
CA GLY A 234 12.45 -17.43 5.51
C GLY A 234 11.73 -16.95 6.78
N ASP A 235 11.80 -17.76 7.82
CA ASP A 235 11.14 -17.52 9.10
C ASP A 235 11.99 -16.65 10.03
N VAL A 236 11.96 -15.35 9.76
CA VAL A 236 12.80 -14.35 10.43
C VAL A 236 11.97 -13.30 11.17
N ALA A 237 12.39 -13.01 12.39
CA ALA A 237 11.79 -11.95 13.20
C ALA A 237 12.11 -10.55 12.65
N PRO A 238 11.22 -9.57 12.85
CA PRO A 238 11.53 -8.18 12.53
C PRO A 238 12.75 -7.70 13.33
N LYS A 239 13.62 -6.94 12.68
CA LYS A 239 14.85 -6.35 13.26
C LYS A 239 14.55 -5.29 14.31
N ALA A 240 13.42 -4.61 14.18
CA ALA A 240 12.88 -3.68 15.17
C ALA A 240 11.36 -3.73 15.18
N VAL A 241 10.77 -3.38 16.33
CA VAL A 241 9.31 -3.36 16.51
C VAL A 241 8.86 -2.17 17.36
N ILE A 242 7.77 -1.53 16.94
CA ILE A 242 6.98 -0.64 17.79
C ILE A 242 5.75 -1.43 18.25
N ARG A 243 5.73 -1.81 19.52
CA ARG A 243 4.67 -2.65 20.12
C ARG A 243 4.53 -2.42 21.62
N GLY A 244 3.51 -3.01 22.21
CA GLY A 244 3.26 -3.01 23.64
C GLY A 244 2.21 -1.99 24.07
N SER A 245 1.72 -2.13 25.31
CA SER A 245 0.56 -1.39 25.81
C SER A 245 0.70 0.13 25.75
N LYS A 246 1.92 0.65 25.96
CA LYS A 246 2.24 2.09 25.88
C LYS A 246 2.06 2.70 24.48
N THR A 247 2.12 1.88 23.44
CA THR A 247 1.91 2.36 22.06
C THR A 247 0.45 2.66 21.76
N MET A 248 -0.47 2.11 22.57
CA MET A 248 -1.92 2.18 22.34
C MET A 248 -2.42 1.49 21.06
N MET A 249 -1.55 0.93 20.21
CA MET A 249 -1.95 0.20 19.01
C MET A 249 -2.65 -1.12 19.34
N ILE A 250 -3.62 -1.50 18.51
CA ILE A 250 -4.31 -2.78 18.52
C ILE A 250 -4.31 -3.40 17.13
N SER A 251 -4.73 -2.65 16.10
CA SER A 251 -4.84 -3.12 14.72
C SER A 251 -4.41 -2.00 13.75
N PRO A 252 -3.09 -1.75 13.65
CA PRO A 252 -2.57 -0.73 12.75
C PRO A 252 -2.85 -1.12 11.29
N ARG A 253 -3.26 -0.13 10.48
CA ARG A 253 -3.56 -0.31 9.06
C ARG A 253 -2.78 0.64 8.17
N GLY A 254 -2.92 1.94 8.41
CA GLY A 254 -2.17 2.97 7.68
C GLY A 254 -0.77 3.11 8.27
N LEU A 255 0.22 3.33 7.42
CA LEU A 255 1.61 3.56 7.78
C LEU A 255 2.22 4.58 6.83
N ALA A 256 2.86 5.60 7.36
CA ALA A 256 3.73 6.52 6.62
C ALA A 256 4.97 6.81 7.45
N ILE A 257 6.08 7.13 6.78
CA ILE A 257 7.35 7.44 7.44
C ILE A 257 7.84 8.81 7.00
N ASN A 258 8.52 9.51 7.91
CA ASN A 258 9.23 10.75 7.66
C ASN A 258 10.67 10.53 8.13
N THR A 259 11.54 10.16 7.19
CA THR A 259 12.95 9.84 7.45
C THR A 259 13.75 11.06 7.88
N ARG A 260 13.34 12.29 7.51
CA ARG A 260 13.99 13.53 7.93
C ARG A 260 13.81 13.77 9.43
N ASP A 261 12.57 13.73 9.89
CA ASP A 261 12.22 14.04 11.29
C ASP A 261 12.21 12.80 12.20
N LYS A 262 12.51 11.62 11.62
CA LYS A 262 12.55 10.32 12.30
C LYS A 262 11.19 9.95 12.89
N GLU A 263 10.12 10.23 12.17
CA GLU A 263 8.74 9.98 12.61
C GLU A 263 8.10 8.83 11.83
N ILE A 264 7.31 8.02 12.54
CA ILE A 264 6.45 6.98 11.96
C ILE A 264 5.00 7.31 12.32
N TYR A 265 4.15 7.43 11.32
CA TYR A 265 2.72 7.69 11.48
C TYR A 265 1.92 6.41 11.28
N VAL A 266 1.00 6.12 12.21
CA VAL A 266 0.23 4.88 12.19
C VAL A 266 -1.25 5.16 12.42
N ALA A 267 -2.09 4.77 11.47
CA ALA A 267 -3.54 4.81 11.64
C ALA A 267 -4.05 3.45 12.15
N ASP A 268 -4.72 3.45 13.30
CA ASP A 268 -5.25 2.25 13.93
C ASP A 268 -6.77 2.17 13.76
N ARG A 269 -7.24 1.04 13.21
CA ARG A 269 -8.66 0.83 12.92
C ARG A 269 -9.51 0.65 14.18
N VAL A 270 -8.97 0.06 15.24
CA VAL A 270 -9.74 -0.27 16.44
C VAL A 270 -9.80 0.94 17.37
N ARG A 271 -8.70 1.68 17.47
CA ARG A 271 -8.65 2.93 18.25
C ARG A 271 -9.30 4.11 17.55
N ASN A 272 -9.47 4.05 16.22
CA ASN A 272 -9.87 5.20 15.40
C ASN A 272 -8.96 6.42 15.65
N MET A 273 -7.65 6.17 15.72
CA MET A 273 -6.64 7.18 16.05
C MET A 273 -5.48 7.12 15.04
N LEU A 274 -4.89 8.29 14.80
CA LEU A 274 -3.59 8.44 14.16
C LEU A 274 -2.55 8.63 15.27
N PHE A 275 -1.53 7.79 15.29
CA PHE A 275 -0.39 7.90 16.20
C PHE A 275 0.83 8.43 15.44
N THR A 276 1.64 9.22 16.12
CA THR A 276 2.98 9.61 15.66
C THR A 276 4.00 9.08 16.67
N TYR A 277 4.99 8.34 16.18
CA TYR A 277 6.10 7.85 16.99
C TYR A 277 7.40 8.48 16.51
N TYR A 278 8.16 9.07 17.43
CA TYR A 278 9.55 9.42 17.17
C TYR A 278 10.42 8.15 17.30
N ALA A 279 11.11 7.77 16.23
CA ALA A 279 11.78 6.49 16.06
C ALA A 279 13.22 6.64 15.52
N PRO A 280 14.11 7.36 16.22
CA PRO A 280 15.48 7.60 15.77
C PRO A 280 16.31 6.31 15.65
N HIS A 281 16.00 5.26 16.42
CA HIS A 281 16.70 3.98 16.31
C HIS A 281 16.28 3.15 15.08
N ILE A 282 15.16 3.49 14.43
CA ILE A 282 14.68 2.82 13.21
C ILE A 282 15.08 3.63 11.98
N LEU A 283 14.92 4.95 12.05
CA LEU A 283 15.07 5.87 10.92
C LEU A 283 16.34 6.74 11.00
N GLY A 284 17.17 6.60 12.03
CA GLY A 284 18.44 7.34 12.22
C GLY A 284 19.59 6.71 11.46
N GLU A 285 20.71 7.42 11.32
CA GLU A 285 21.94 6.88 10.71
C GLU A 285 22.50 5.66 11.44
#